data_AF-A0A967JA75-F1
#
_entry.id   AF-A0A967JA75-F1
#
_cell.length_a   1.000
_cell.length_b   1.000
_cell.length_c   1.000
_cell.angle_alpha   90.00
_cell.angle_beta   90.00
_cell.angle_gamma   90.00
#
_symmetry.space_group_name_H-M   'P 1'
#
loop_
_entity.id
_entity.type
_entity.pdbx_description
1 polymer ?
#
loop_
_entity_poly.entity_id
_entity_poly.type
_entity_poly.pdbx_seq_one_letter_code
_entity_poly.pdbx_strand_id
1 'polypeptide(L)' 'DLRALPADPVVLEIDRPFLFALRDRETGTVLFLGRVLDPTA' A
#
# COMPACT_ATOMS: atom_id res chain seq x y z
N ASP A 1 -0.31 -36.29 -4.41
CA ASP A 1 -0.41 -35.22 -3.40
C ASP A 1 -0.51 -33.90 -4.15
N LEU A 2 -1.73 -33.41 -4.41
CA LEU A 2 -1.97 -32.18 -5.20
C LEU A 2 -2.06 -30.98 -4.25
N ARG A 3 -0.94 -30.62 -3.61
CA ARG A 3 -0.85 -29.32 -2.93
C ARG A 3 -0.86 -28.26 -4.02
N ALA A 4 -1.78 -27.29 -3.93
CA ALA A 4 -1.74 -26.11 -4.79
C ALA A 4 -0.36 -25.45 -4.66
N LEU A 5 0.28 -25.16 -5.80
CA LEU A 5 1.51 -24.37 -5.81
C LEU A 5 1.16 -22.97 -5.28
N PRO A 6 1.97 -22.39 -4.38
CA PRO A 6 1.73 -21.01 -3.93
C PRO A 6 1.73 -20.10 -5.16
N ALA A 7 0.74 -19.20 -5.22
CA ALA A 7 0.67 -18.20 -6.28
C ALA A 7 1.93 -17.33 -6.25
N ASP A 8 2.38 -16.89 -7.42
CA ASP A 8 3.49 -15.95 -7.52
C ASP A 8 3.16 -14.66 -6.74
N PRO A 9 4.14 -14.07 -6.02
CA PRO A 9 3.92 -12.81 -5.32
C PRO A 9 3.46 -11.70 -6.28
N VAL A 10 2.52 -10.88 -5.83
CA VAL A 10 2.15 -9.66 -6.56
C VAL A 10 3.24 -8.60 -6.34
N VAL A 11 3.80 -8.09 -7.45
CA VAL A 11 4.76 -6.98 -7.41
C VAL A 11 4.00 -5.65 -7.29
N LEU A 12 4.35 -4.85 -6.28
CA LEU A 12 3.80 -3.51 -6.07
C LEU A 12 4.86 -2.46 -6.42
N GLU A 13 4.70 -1.81 -7.58
CA GLU A 13 5.55 -0.70 -8.02
C GLU A 13 4.85 0.65 -7.74
N ILE A 14 5.50 1.51 -6.95
CA ILE A 14 5.02 2.84 -6.57
C ILE A 14 5.79 3.90 -7.38
N ASP A 15 5.57 3.90 -8.69
CA ASP A 15 6.28 4.72 -9.68
C ASP A 15 5.38 5.78 -10.36
N ARG A 16 4.19 6.02 -9.78
CA ARG A 16 3.16 6.94 -10.30
C ARG A 16 2.32 7.50 -9.14
N PRO A 17 1.46 8.52 -9.37
CA PRO A 17 0.68 9.14 -8.31
C PRO A 17 -0.10 8.13 -7.45
N PHE A 18 -0.02 8.31 -6.13
CA PHE A 18 -0.62 7.39 -5.17
C PHE A 18 -1.25 8.12 -3.98
N LEU A 19 -2.15 7.42 -3.30
CA LEU A 19 -2.71 7.84 -2.01
C LEU A 19 -1.95 7.17 -0.88
N PHE A 20 -1.81 7.86 0.25
CA PHE A 20 -1.29 7.26 1.49
C PHE A 20 -2.15 7.62 2.68
N ALA A 21 -2.18 6.74 3.67
CA ALA A 21 -2.79 6.99 4.96
C ALA A 21 -1.91 6.43 6.07
N LEU A 22 -1.69 7.22 7.12
CA LEU A 22 -1.18 6.73 8.39
C LEU A 22 -2.37 6.60 9.31
N ARG A 23 -2.61 5.38 9.81
CA ARG A 23 -3.66 5.11 10.78
C ARG A 23 -3.07 4.48 12.03
N ASP A 24 -3.63 4.85 13.17
CA ASP A 24 -3.50 4.06 14.38
C ASP A 24 -4.18 2.70 14.17
N ARG A 25 -3.50 1.61 14.54
CA ARG A 25 -3.99 0.25 14.23
C ARG A 25 -5.06 -0.23 15.20
N GLU A 26 -5.00 0.23 16.44
CA GLU A 26 -5.91 -0.22 17.51
C GLU A 26 -7.26 0.49 17.40
N THR A 27 -7.25 1.82 17.29
CA THR A 27 -8.46 2.64 17.22
C THR A 27 -8.98 2.83 15.80
N GLY A 28 -8.13 2.60 14.78
CA GLY A 28 -8.46 2.87 13.38
C GLY A 28 -8.42 4.36 13.01
N THR A 29 -8.06 5.25 13.93
CA THR A 29 -7.98 6.69 13.70
C THR A 29 -7.00 7.01 12.57
N VAL A 30 -7.46 7.75 11.56
CA VAL A 30 -6.60 8.25 10.47
C VAL A 30 -5.85 9.48 10.98
N LEU A 31 -4.54 9.33 11.14
CA LEU A 31 -3.65 10.38 11.62
C LEU A 31 -3.24 11.32 10.48
N PHE A 32 -3.00 10.75 9.30
CA PHE A 32 -2.68 11.49 8.09
C PHE A 32 -3.33 10.81 6.89
N LEU A 33 -3.86 11.61 5.95
CA LEU A 33 -4.37 11.17 4.66
C LEU A 33 -3.86 12.13 3.60
N GLY A 34 -3.30 11.60 2.52
CA GLY A 34 -2.74 12.44 1.47
C GLY A 34 -2.58 11.73 0.14
N ARG A 35 -2.07 12.50 -0.82
CA ARG A 35 -1.68 12.04 -2.14
C ARG A 35 -0.31 12.57 -2.49
N VAL A 36 0.50 11.76 -3.17
CA VAL A 36 1.75 12.21 -3.78
C VAL A 36 1.52 12.26 -5.28
N LEU A 37 1.63 13.47 -5.86
CA LEU A 37 1.51 13.69 -7.30
C LEU A 37 2.88 13.83 -7.96
N ASP A 38 3.79 14.53 -7.28
CA ASP A 38 5.19 14.71 -7.62
C ASP A 38 6.02 14.54 -6.34
N PRO A 39 6.88 13.52 -6.22
CA PRO A 39 7.70 13.30 -5.03
C PRO A 39 8.92 14.23 -4.95
N THR A 40 9.15 15.09 -5.94
CA THR A 40 10.28 16.04 -6.01
C THR A 40 9.92 17.49 -5.70
N ALA A 41 8.63 17.76 -5.50
CA ALA A 41 8.09 19.08 -5.17
C ALA A 41 8.58 19.62 -3.82
#